data_AF-A0A966EXG6-F1
#
_entry.id   AF-A0A966EXG6-F1
#
_cell.length_a   1.000
_cell.length_b   1.000
_cell.length_c   1.000
_cell.angle_alpha   90.00
_cell.angle_beta   90.00
_cell.angle_gamma   90.00
#
_symmetry.space_group_name_H-M   'P 1'
#
loop_
_entity.id
_entity.type
_entity.pdbx_description
1 polymer ?
#
loop_
_entity_poly.entity_id
_entity_poly.type
_entity_poly.pdbx_seq_one_letter_code
_entity_poly.pdbx_strand_id
1 'polypeptide(L)'
;GEDFFKKITGRYLAADVANSQGKAVLKAGDMLDEENVKILKASEAPEVRIRSVLSCKMHKGICAKCYGWDLAYNKPVKMGSTVGIIAAQSIGEPGTQLTMRTFHTGGVAGQDDITQGLPRVEEIFEARSPKKKALISDVAGKIKVEFAQKTIKDKDGKEIMVDNPQAKILSIVYKGEDSDKYYFSEKINEVKLAEGLTAKDKKKLELKVLVKDGEQVSKNTDLFSVGGNMVKAKAAGLAQVTDKLVSLSKEVDKVKEFSILKGTMMLVKDGDEIEKGTQLTEGSLDLRELYKLKGQLETQKYIIREIQYVYSSQGQPLNDKHVEIIARQMFSRFFVTDAGDTSLLPGETVEDEVFYQANKNAKKLATGDMLLLGITKASLTTDSFLSAASFQETSRVLIDAAVNGKIDYLEGLKENVIIGCLIPAGTGYKGKKKRLEYEK
;
A
#
# COMPACT_ATOMS: atom_id res chain seq x y z
N GLY A 1 22.23 14.98 1.73
CA GLY A 1 21.21 14.34 2.57
C GLY A 1 21.25 14.98 3.92
N GLU A 2 20.09 15.30 4.51
CA GLU A 2 20.03 15.86 5.87
C GLU A 2 20.68 14.91 6.89
N ASP A 3 21.30 15.49 7.93
CA ASP A 3 21.85 14.75 9.07
C ASP A 3 20.73 13.90 9.71
N PHE A 4 20.92 12.58 9.81
CA PHE A 4 19.95 11.64 10.41
C PHE A 4 19.45 12.13 11.77
N PHE A 5 20.35 12.71 12.55
CA PHE A 5 20.03 13.21 13.88
C PHE A 5 19.10 14.43 13.86
N LYS A 6 19.17 15.28 12.83
CA LYS A 6 18.22 16.41 12.67
C LYS A 6 16.80 15.93 12.37
N LYS A 7 16.65 14.79 11.68
CA LYS A 7 15.32 14.23 11.34
C LYS A 7 14.58 13.64 12.55
N ILE A 8 15.34 13.08 13.49
CA ILE A 8 14.78 12.42 14.68
C ILE A 8 14.56 13.40 15.85
N THR A 9 15.21 14.57 15.85
CA THR A 9 15.05 15.57 16.90
C THR A 9 13.58 15.96 17.09
N GLY A 10 13.16 16.04 18.35
CA GLY A 10 11.79 16.38 18.73
C GLY A 10 10.77 15.27 18.48
N ARG A 11 11.20 14.02 18.33
CA ARG A 11 10.34 12.82 18.32
C ARG A 11 10.54 12.01 19.59
N TYR A 12 9.57 11.15 19.90
CA TYR A 12 9.66 10.22 21.02
C TYR A 12 10.19 8.86 20.56
N LEU A 13 10.96 8.19 21.41
CA LEU A 13 11.38 6.81 21.21
C LEU A 13 10.20 5.85 21.36
N ALA A 14 10.11 4.88 20.45
CA ALA A 14 9.11 3.82 20.49
C ALA A 14 9.62 2.56 21.22
N ALA A 15 10.92 2.33 21.22
CA ALA A 15 11.59 1.22 21.90
C ALA A 15 12.86 1.72 22.58
N ASP A 16 13.36 0.95 23.55
CA ASP A 16 14.64 1.21 24.20
C ASP A 16 15.77 1.17 23.16
N VAL A 17 16.72 2.09 23.28
CA VAL A 17 17.92 2.12 22.43
C VAL A 17 19.09 1.57 23.23
N ALA A 18 19.65 0.47 22.75
CA ALA A 18 20.89 -0.09 23.29
C ALA A 18 22.09 0.33 22.43
N ASN A 19 23.24 0.51 23.06
CA ASN A 19 24.50 0.66 22.34
C ASN A 19 24.93 -0.67 21.69
N SER A 20 26.00 -0.65 20.88
CA SER A 20 26.58 -1.85 20.26
C SER A 20 27.05 -2.92 21.27
N GLN A 21 27.12 -2.59 22.56
CA GLN A 21 27.48 -3.50 23.66
C GLN A 21 26.25 -4.02 24.44
N GLY A 22 25.03 -3.70 24.01
CA GLY A 22 23.78 -4.16 24.64
C GLY A 22 23.36 -3.38 25.90
N LYS A 23 24.05 -2.30 26.27
CA LYS A 23 23.67 -1.43 27.38
C LYS A 23 22.63 -0.40 26.90
N ALA A 24 21.49 -0.34 27.60
CA ALA A 24 20.45 0.64 27.34
C ALA A 24 20.95 2.08 27.58
N VAL A 25 20.82 2.94 26.58
CA VAL A 25 21.25 4.33 26.57
C VAL A 25 20.07 5.26 26.83
N LEU A 26 18.95 5.01 26.14
CA LEU A 26 17.70 5.76 26.28
C LEU A 26 16.53 4.78 26.37
N LYS A 27 15.49 5.15 27.12
CA LYS A 27 14.31 4.31 27.33
C LYS A 27 13.20 4.66 26.34
N ALA A 28 12.32 3.70 26.11
CA ALA A 28 11.11 3.88 25.34
C ALA A 28 10.25 4.98 25.97
N GLY A 29 9.81 5.93 25.14
CA GLY A 29 9.02 7.07 25.58
C GLY A 29 9.83 8.30 25.96
N ASP A 30 11.16 8.24 25.96
CA ASP A 30 12.00 9.43 26.10
C ASP A 30 11.92 10.30 24.84
N MET A 31 12.02 11.61 25.03
CA MET A 31 12.01 12.58 23.95
C MET A 31 13.42 12.81 23.42
N LEU A 32 13.58 12.85 22.10
CA LEU A 32 14.85 13.12 21.45
C LEU A 32 15.11 14.63 21.39
N ASP A 33 15.45 15.19 22.55
CA ASP A 33 15.91 16.57 22.69
C ASP A 33 17.38 16.69 22.27
N GLU A 34 17.90 17.91 22.10
CA GLU A 34 19.29 18.12 21.64
C GLU A 34 20.34 17.42 22.53
N GLU A 35 20.08 17.30 23.83
CA GLU A 35 20.94 16.59 24.78
C GLU A 35 20.89 15.08 24.56
N ASN A 36 19.70 14.49 24.47
CA ASN A 36 19.51 13.06 24.23
C ASN A 36 20.03 12.65 22.85
N VAL A 37 19.95 13.54 21.85
CA VAL A 37 20.54 13.34 20.53
C VAL A 37 22.08 13.31 20.59
N LYS A 38 22.72 14.13 21.44
CA LYS A 38 24.19 14.06 21.65
C LYS A 38 24.60 12.74 22.29
N ILE A 39 23.83 12.27 23.28
CA ILE A 39 24.06 10.96 23.92
C ILE A 39 23.90 9.84 22.88
N LEU A 40 22.86 9.91 22.04
CA LEU A 40 22.63 8.96 20.96
C LEU A 40 23.79 8.95 19.95
N LYS A 41 24.28 10.13 19.55
CA LYS A 41 25.47 10.28 18.67
C LYS A 41 26.70 9.59 19.25
N ALA A 42 26.94 9.74 20.54
CA ALA A 42 28.09 9.14 21.23
C ALA A 42 27.96 7.61 21.38
N SER A 43 26.74 7.06 21.30
CA SER A 43 26.48 5.63 21.52
C SER A 43 26.61 4.75 20.26
N GLU A 44 26.76 5.35 19.07
CA GLU A 44 26.83 4.66 17.77
C GLU A 44 25.77 3.56 17.58
N ALA A 45 24.52 3.82 18.01
CA ALA A 45 23.43 2.85 17.87
C ALA A 45 23.13 2.57 16.38
N PRO A 46 23.00 1.28 15.96
CA PRO A 46 22.80 0.91 14.56
C PRO A 46 21.41 1.29 14.04
N GLU A 47 20.39 1.20 14.91
CA GLU A 47 19.00 1.51 14.56
C GLU A 47 18.27 2.20 15.71
N VAL A 48 17.37 3.12 15.36
CA VAL A 48 16.54 3.84 16.33
C VAL A 48 15.08 3.76 15.91
N ARG A 49 14.23 3.23 16.80
CA ARG A 49 12.78 3.16 16.58
C ARG A 49 12.10 4.35 17.21
N ILE A 50 11.52 5.21 16.36
CA ILE A 50 10.79 6.41 16.77
C ILE A 50 9.28 6.22 16.65
N ARG A 51 8.53 7.00 17.43
CA ARG A 51 7.11 7.21 17.20
C ARG A 51 6.92 8.19 16.04
N SER A 52 5.93 7.88 15.20
CA SER A 52 5.57 8.69 14.02
C SER A 52 4.06 8.89 14.00
N VAL A 53 3.63 9.90 13.24
CA VAL A 53 2.21 10.12 12.96
C VAL A 53 1.62 8.92 12.21
N LEU A 54 2.39 8.28 11.33
CA LEU A 54 1.96 7.15 10.51
C LEU A 54 1.51 5.95 11.35
N SER A 55 2.18 5.69 12.48
CA SER A 55 1.90 4.55 13.37
C SER A 55 0.91 4.88 14.50
N CYS A 56 0.31 6.08 14.48
CA CYS A 56 -0.63 6.47 15.52
C CYS A 56 -1.95 5.71 15.37
N LYS A 57 -2.33 4.95 16.41
CA LYS A 57 -3.57 4.16 16.45
C LYS A 57 -4.84 4.98 16.73
N MET A 58 -4.74 6.30 16.78
CA MET A 58 -5.88 7.17 17.08
C MET A 58 -6.61 7.49 15.78
N HIS A 59 -7.75 6.86 15.50
CA HIS A 59 -8.45 7.00 14.22
C HIS A 59 -8.86 8.45 13.89
N LYS A 60 -9.33 9.21 14.89
CA LYS A 60 -9.63 10.65 14.74
C LYS A 60 -8.61 11.51 15.48
N GLY A 61 -7.65 12.03 14.74
CA GLY A 61 -6.58 12.90 15.22
C GLY A 61 -5.25 12.18 15.45
N ILE A 62 -4.35 12.84 16.19
CA ILE A 62 -2.99 12.36 16.45
C ILE A 62 -2.69 12.62 17.93
N CYS A 63 -2.11 11.63 18.62
CA CYS A 63 -1.68 11.84 20.00
C CYS A 63 -0.39 12.68 20.06
N ALA A 64 -0.26 13.50 21.12
CA ALA A 64 0.90 14.37 21.31
C ALA A 64 2.24 13.62 21.26
N LYS A 65 2.30 12.37 21.75
CA LYS A 65 3.52 11.54 21.70
C LYS A 65 3.89 11.03 20.30
N CYS A 66 2.94 10.84 19.40
CA CYS A 66 3.24 10.44 18.02
C CYS A 66 3.67 11.64 17.15
N TYR A 67 3.16 12.83 17.46
CA TYR A 67 3.58 14.07 16.79
C TYR A 67 4.92 14.60 17.33
N GLY A 68 5.11 14.55 18.66
CA GLY A 68 6.31 15.01 19.35
C GLY A 68 6.30 16.52 19.59
N TRP A 69 7.41 17.18 19.27
CA TRP A 69 7.55 18.63 19.39
C TRP A 69 6.72 19.41 18.37
N ASP A 70 6.18 20.53 18.86
CA ASP A 70 5.82 21.68 18.06
C ASP A 70 7.09 22.38 17.58
N LEU A 71 7.24 22.45 16.25
CA LEU A 71 8.43 23.01 15.59
C LEU A 71 8.53 24.53 15.75
N ALA A 72 7.44 25.21 16.09
CA ALA A 72 7.46 26.66 16.30
C ALA A 72 8.10 27.05 17.65
N TYR A 73 7.91 26.22 18.68
CA TYR A 73 8.36 26.51 20.04
C TYR A 73 9.43 25.55 20.58
N ASN A 74 9.77 24.49 19.83
CA ASN A 74 10.66 23.40 20.24
C ASN A 74 10.26 22.80 21.61
N LYS A 75 8.95 22.63 21.81
CA LYS A 75 8.36 22.08 23.03
C LYS A 75 7.34 20.99 22.67
N PRO A 76 7.02 20.06 23.59
CA PRO A 76 5.95 19.09 23.36
C PRO A 76 4.66 19.78 22.92
N VAL A 77 4.02 19.24 21.88
CA VAL A 77 2.79 19.82 21.33
C VAL A 77 1.68 19.82 22.39
N LYS A 78 0.92 20.91 22.44
CA LYS A 78 -0.24 21.04 23.33
C LYS A 78 -1.44 20.30 22.74
N MET A 79 -2.33 19.84 23.62
CA MET A 79 -3.61 19.26 23.19
C MET A 79 -4.47 20.33 22.52
N GLY A 80 -5.18 19.94 21.45
CA GLY A 80 -6.00 20.86 20.65
C GLY A 80 -5.23 21.62 19.56
N SER A 81 -3.92 21.43 19.41
CA SER A 81 -3.15 22.07 18.32
C SER A 81 -3.59 21.58 16.93
N THR A 82 -3.76 22.51 15.99
CA THR A 82 -4.21 22.27 14.61
C THR A 82 -3.07 21.83 13.69
N VAL A 83 -2.41 20.72 14.04
CA VAL A 83 -1.21 20.23 13.32
C VAL A 83 -1.44 19.94 11.83
N GLY A 84 -2.67 19.61 11.44
CA GLY A 84 -3.04 19.42 10.03
C GLY A 84 -3.03 20.72 9.21
N ILE A 85 -3.50 21.83 9.79
CA ILE A 85 -3.45 23.15 9.14
C ILE A 85 -2.01 23.62 9.02
N ILE A 86 -1.22 23.47 10.10
CA ILE A 86 0.20 23.80 10.11
C ILE A 86 0.93 23.01 9.01
N ALA A 87 0.70 21.69 8.93
CA ALA A 87 1.30 20.86 7.89
C ALA A 87 0.90 21.30 6.47
N ALA A 88 -0.38 21.59 6.23
CA ALA A 88 -0.85 22.04 4.93
C ALA A 88 -0.22 23.39 4.52
N GLN A 89 -0.11 24.34 5.44
CA GLN A 89 0.55 25.64 5.20
C GLN A 89 2.05 25.48 4.95
N SER A 90 2.74 24.69 5.77
CA SER A 90 4.18 24.43 5.64
C SER A 90 4.55 23.72 4.33
N ILE A 91 3.62 22.99 3.72
CA ILE A 91 3.79 22.37 2.40
C ILE A 91 3.39 23.37 1.29
N GLY A 92 2.27 24.06 1.46
CA GLY A 92 1.67 24.93 0.45
C GLY A 92 2.44 26.22 0.20
N GLU A 93 2.87 26.93 1.25
CA GLU A 93 3.58 28.21 1.13
C GLU A 93 4.87 28.04 0.31
N PRO A 94 5.78 27.10 0.63
CA PRO A 94 7.00 26.93 -0.16
C PRO A 94 6.67 26.41 -1.58
N GLY A 95 5.58 25.63 -1.71
CA GLY A 95 5.05 25.14 -2.98
C GLY A 95 4.76 26.24 -4.00
N THR A 96 4.26 27.40 -3.56
CA THR A 96 4.04 28.56 -4.46
C THR A 96 5.33 29.08 -5.08
N GLN A 97 6.45 29.02 -4.35
CA GLN A 97 7.76 29.44 -4.84
C GLN A 97 8.32 28.41 -5.84
N LEU A 98 8.04 27.11 -5.65
CA LEU A 98 8.45 26.06 -6.60
C LEU A 98 7.85 26.35 -8.00
N THR A 99 6.56 26.73 -8.04
CA THR A 99 5.88 27.09 -9.29
C THR A 99 6.50 28.30 -9.96
N MET A 100 6.86 29.34 -9.20
CA MET A 100 7.50 30.52 -9.79
C MET A 100 8.89 30.20 -10.39
N ARG A 101 9.68 29.35 -9.75
CA ARG A 101 11.02 28.98 -10.24
C ARG A 101 10.99 28.12 -11.52
N THR A 102 9.96 27.30 -11.70
CA THR A 102 9.81 26.50 -12.92
C THR A 102 9.66 27.36 -14.18
N PHE A 103 9.07 28.56 -14.09
CA PHE A 103 8.95 29.46 -15.24
C PHE A 103 10.29 30.06 -15.70
N HIS A 104 11.25 30.22 -14.80
CA HIS A 104 12.56 30.82 -15.12
C HIS A 104 13.58 29.79 -15.65
N THR A 105 13.36 28.51 -15.39
CA THR A 105 14.25 27.40 -15.82
C THR A 105 13.78 26.69 -17.09
N GLY A 106 12.54 26.94 -17.54
CA GLY A 106 11.88 26.27 -18.67
C GLY A 106 12.47 26.47 -20.08
N GLY A 107 13.72 26.90 -20.21
CA GLY A 107 14.40 27.15 -21.49
C GLY A 107 15.52 26.16 -21.87
N VAL A 108 15.92 25.24 -20.99
CA VAL A 108 17.04 24.31 -21.26
C VAL A 108 16.49 22.91 -21.54
N ALA A 109 16.41 22.56 -22.83
CA ALA A 109 16.09 21.22 -23.29
C ALA A 109 17.16 20.23 -22.79
N GLY A 110 16.83 19.44 -21.76
CA GLY A 110 17.75 18.47 -21.15
C GLY A 110 17.50 18.16 -19.66
N GLN A 111 16.62 18.90 -18.97
CA GLN A 111 16.25 18.64 -17.56
C GLN A 111 14.84 18.02 -17.40
N ASP A 112 14.49 17.05 -18.24
CA ASP A 112 13.15 16.43 -18.25
C ASP A 112 12.78 15.66 -16.95
N ASP A 113 13.73 15.41 -16.04
CA ASP A 113 13.46 14.72 -14.76
C ASP A 113 13.44 15.62 -13.52
N ILE A 114 14.08 16.79 -13.54
CA ILE A 114 14.23 17.65 -12.34
C ILE A 114 13.18 18.78 -12.32
N THR A 115 12.54 19.09 -13.45
CA THR A 115 11.65 20.25 -13.63
C THR A 115 10.20 20.04 -13.20
N GLN A 116 9.80 18.84 -12.76
CA GLN A 116 8.41 18.59 -12.38
C GLN A 116 8.02 19.19 -11.02
N GLY A 117 8.92 19.87 -10.29
CA GLY A 117 8.67 20.61 -9.04
C GLY A 117 7.31 20.38 -8.36
N LEU A 118 6.43 21.38 -8.44
CA LEU A 118 5.07 21.25 -7.88
C LEU A 118 4.19 20.21 -8.60
N PRO A 119 4.17 20.09 -9.95
CA PRO A 119 3.42 19.03 -10.64
C PRO A 119 3.67 17.61 -10.11
N ARG A 120 4.90 17.29 -9.71
CA ARG A 120 5.26 15.99 -9.13
C ARG A 120 4.66 15.82 -7.74
N VAL A 121 4.71 16.85 -6.90
CA VAL A 121 4.08 16.84 -5.57
C VAL A 121 2.57 16.67 -5.69
N GLU A 122 1.95 17.36 -6.64
CA GLU A 122 0.52 17.25 -6.95
C GLU A 122 0.14 15.87 -7.49
N GLU A 123 0.99 15.26 -8.32
CA GLU A 123 0.82 13.90 -8.82
C GLU A 123 0.82 12.87 -7.68
N ILE A 124 1.76 13.01 -6.73
CA ILE A 124 1.88 12.14 -5.56
C ILE A 124 0.68 12.31 -4.61
N PHE A 125 0.34 13.54 -4.23
CA PHE A 125 -0.77 13.78 -3.30
C PHE A 125 -2.14 13.44 -3.88
N GLU A 126 -2.30 13.47 -5.20
CA GLU A 126 -3.52 12.99 -5.86
C GLU A 126 -3.50 11.48 -6.17
N ALA A 127 -2.44 10.77 -5.76
CA ALA A 127 -2.23 9.34 -6.06
C ALA A 127 -2.46 9.00 -7.55
N ARG A 128 -1.98 9.88 -8.42
CA ARG A 128 -2.00 9.72 -9.88
C ARG A 128 -0.85 8.83 -10.32
N SER A 129 -1.06 8.12 -11.42
CA SER A 129 0.00 7.30 -12.03
C SER A 129 1.06 8.22 -12.65
N PRO A 130 2.35 7.95 -12.41
CA PRO A 130 3.42 8.80 -12.91
C PRO A 130 3.58 8.71 -14.42
N LYS A 131 3.97 9.83 -15.04
CA LYS A 131 4.28 9.89 -16.50
C LYS A 131 5.42 8.96 -16.89
N LYS A 132 6.53 8.98 -16.14
CA LYS A 132 7.66 8.07 -16.28
C LYS A 132 7.60 7.01 -15.18
N LYS A 133 6.81 5.97 -15.43
CA LYS A 133 6.62 4.87 -14.48
C LYS A 133 7.82 3.93 -14.47
N ALA A 134 8.40 3.74 -13.30
CA ALA A 134 9.42 2.71 -13.09
C ALA A 134 8.78 1.32 -12.98
N LEU A 135 9.47 0.32 -13.52
CA LEU A 135 9.06 -1.08 -13.38
C LEU A 135 9.38 -1.57 -11.98
N ILE A 136 8.44 -2.32 -11.40
CA ILE A 136 8.53 -2.90 -10.07
C ILE A 136 8.40 -4.42 -10.20
N SER A 137 9.26 -5.17 -9.51
CA SER A 137 9.10 -6.62 -9.41
C SER A 137 7.92 -6.97 -8.51
N ASP A 138 7.05 -7.88 -8.93
CA ASP A 138 5.99 -8.43 -8.10
C ASP A 138 6.35 -9.77 -7.44
N VAL A 139 7.52 -10.31 -7.75
CA VAL A 139 8.07 -11.56 -7.20
C VAL A 139 9.45 -11.31 -6.59
N ALA A 140 9.81 -12.09 -5.57
CA ALA A 140 11.17 -12.13 -5.06
C ALA A 140 11.96 -13.20 -5.82
N GLY A 141 13.21 -12.94 -6.15
CA GLY A 141 14.01 -13.88 -6.95
C GLY A 141 15.34 -13.32 -7.40
N LYS A 142 16.02 -14.08 -8.26
CA LYS A 142 17.28 -13.68 -8.89
C LYS A 142 17.01 -13.07 -10.25
N ILE A 143 17.68 -11.95 -10.51
CA ILE A 143 17.60 -11.27 -11.80
C ILE A 143 18.53 -11.95 -12.79
N LYS A 144 17.99 -12.21 -13.97
CA LYS A 144 18.73 -12.55 -15.17
C LYS A 144 18.41 -11.52 -16.24
N VAL A 145 19.43 -10.89 -16.81
CA VAL A 145 19.25 -9.90 -17.87
C VAL A 145 19.57 -10.55 -19.21
N GLU A 146 18.57 -10.64 -20.08
CA GLU A 146 18.72 -11.16 -21.43
C GLU A 146 18.43 -10.06 -22.47
N PHE A 147 19.08 -10.15 -23.63
CA PHE A 147 18.83 -9.25 -24.74
C PHE A 147 17.87 -9.92 -25.71
N ALA A 148 16.77 -9.24 -26.08
CA ALA A 148 15.77 -9.83 -26.95
C ALA A 148 16.32 -10.09 -28.35
N GLN A 149 16.37 -11.35 -28.78
CA GLN A 149 16.62 -11.74 -30.16
C GLN A 149 15.27 -12.03 -30.85
N LYS A 150 15.01 -11.43 -32.01
CA LYS A 150 13.82 -11.75 -32.81
C LYS A 150 14.24 -12.48 -34.08
N THR A 151 13.75 -13.71 -34.26
CA THR A 151 13.93 -14.47 -35.49
C THR A 151 12.94 -13.97 -36.54
N ILE A 152 13.43 -13.39 -37.64
CA ILE A 152 12.60 -13.05 -38.79
C ILE A 152 12.81 -14.15 -39.84
N LYS A 153 11.72 -14.75 -40.32
CA LYS A 153 11.76 -15.71 -41.44
C LYS A 153 11.68 -14.93 -42.74
N ASP A 154 12.72 -15.04 -43.57
CA ASP A 154 12.70 -14.46 -44.91
C ASP A 154 11.85 -15.33 -45.87
N LYS A 155 11.46 -14.79 -47.03
CA LYS A 155 10.61 -15.47 -48.03
C LYS A 155 11.19 -16.78 -48.59
N ASP A 156 12.49 -17.03 -48.40
CA ASP A 156 13.20 -18.26 -48.80
C ASP A 156 13.42 -19.27 -47.64
N GLY A 157 12.74 -19.10 -46.50
CA GLY A 157 12.76 -20.08 -45.41
C GLY A 157 14.07 -20.15 -44.61
N LYS A 158 15.03 -19.24 -44.86
CA LYS A 158 16.19 -19.03 -43.97
C LYS A 158 15.78 -18.17 -42.78
N GLU A 159 16.04 -18.69 -41.58
CA GLU A 159 15.92 -17.96 -40.33
C GLU A 159 17.08 -16.98 -40.22
N ILE A 160 16.81 -15.69 -40.41
CA ILE A 160 17.80 -14.64 -40.17
C ILE A 160 17.61 -14.19 -38.73
N MET A 161 18.63 -14.45 -37.90
CA MET A 161 18.72 -13.88 -36.56
C MET A 161 18.95 -12.37 -36.73
N VAL A 162 17.89 -11.59 -36.53
CA VAL A 162 18.05 -10.15 -36.34
C VAL A 162 18.23 -9.96 -34.85
N ASP A 163 19.47 -9.74 -34.42
CA ASP A 163 19.74 -9.13 -33.13
C ASP A 163 19.01 -7.80 -33.14
N ASN A 164 17.83 -7.73 -32.51
CA ASN A 164 17.14 -6.48 -32.36
C ASN A 164 17.73 -5.84 -31.09
N PRO A 165 18.64 -4.86 -31.18
CA PRO A 165 19.37 -4.36 -30.01
C PRO A 165 18.49 -3.49 -29.09
N GLN A 166 17.16 -3.54 -29.28
CA GLN A 166 16.24 -2.46 -28.94
C GLN A 166 15.42 -2.71 -27.66
N ALA A 167 15.26 -3.96 -27.21
CA ALA A 167 14.55 -4.27 -25.97
C ALA A 167 15.40 -5.19 -25.09
N LYS A 168 15.67 -4.75 -23.86
CA LYS A 168 16.24 -5.64 -22.83
C LYS A 168 15.08 -6.38 -22.18
N ILE A 169 15.19 -7.70 -22.07
CA ILE A 169 14.25 -8.53 -21.33
C ILE A 169 14.89 -8.83 -19.99
N LEU A 170 14.25 -8.39 -18.92
CA LEU A 170 14.67 -8.73 -17.57
C LEU A 170 13.82 -9.91 -17.11
N SER A 171 14.44 -11.06 -16.94
CA SER A 171 13.81 -12.27 -16.44
C SER A 171 14.13 -12.45 -14.96
N ILE A 172 13.10 -12.58 -14.13
CA ILE A 172 13.26 -12.85 -12.70
C ILE A 172 12.96 -14.33 -12.51
N VAL A 173 13.99 -15.08 -12.11
CA VAL A 173 13.87 -16.49 -11.74
C VAL A 173 13.45 -16.54 -10.27
N TYR A 174 12.28 -17.10 -10.02
CA TYR A 174 11.74 -17.25 -8.67
C TYR A 174 11.26 -18.67 -8.43
N LYS A 175 11.36 -19.12 -7.18
CA LYS A 175 10.78 -20.39 -6.75
C LYS A 175 9.27 -20.20 -6.59
N GLY A 176 8.51 -20.83 -7.47
CA GLY A 176 7.05 -20.83 -7.40
C GLY A 176 6.53 -22.21 -7.04
N GLU A 177 5.40 -22.26 -6.34
CA GLU A 177 4.63 -23.49 -6.22
C GLU A 177 3.80 -23.68 -7.49
N ASP A 178 3.88 -24.86 -8.08
CA ASP A 178 3.00 -25.31 -9.13
C ASP A 178 2.12 -26.42 -8.58
N SER A 179 0.80 -26.31 -8.77
CA SER A 179 -0.14 -27.29 -8.24
C SER A 179 -0.92 -27.95 -9.36
N ASP A 180 -0.71 -29.25 -9.55
CA ASP A 180 -1.52 -30.06 -10.45
C ASP A 180 -2.83 -30.40 -9.74
N LYS A 181 -3.95 -29.83 -10.17
CA LYS A 181 -5.29 -30.09 -9.61
C LYS A 181 -5.96 -31.22 -10.38
N TYR A 182 -6.41 -32.25 -9.67
CA TYR A 182 -7.19 -33.36 -10.20
C TYR A 182 -8.60 -33.31 -9.61
N TYR A 183 -9.58 -32.90 -10.42
CA TYR A 183 -10.98 -32.85 -9.99
C TYR A 183 -11.64 -34.21 -10.10
N PHE A 184 -12.31 -34.62 -9.04
CA PHE A 184 -13.07 -35.87 -9.02
C PHE A 184 -14.24 -35.84 -10.02
N SER A 185 -14.88 -34.69 -10.21
CA SER A 185 -16.03 -34.51 -11.09
C SER A 185 -15.70 -34.68 -12.58
N GLU A 186 -14.53 -34.23 -13.02
CA GLU A 186 -14.12 -34.33 -14.43
C GLU A 186 -13.92 -35.78 -14.83
N LYS A 187 -13.28 -36.59 -13.98
CA LYS A 187 -13.10 -38.02 -14.25
C LYS A 187 -14.37 -38.85 -14.09
N ILE A 188 -15.26 -38.51 -13.16
CA ILE A 188 -16.59 -39.14 -13.09
C ILE A 188 -17.38 -38.88 -14.39
N ASN A 189 -17.27 -37.69 -14.96
CA ASN A 189 -17.95 -37.36 -16.21
C ASN A 189 -17.31 -38.04 -17.43
N GLU A 190 -15.99 -38.17 -17.49
CA GLU A 190 -15.31 -38.93 -18.55
C GLU A 190 -15.66 -40.42 -18.52
N VAL A 191 -15.74 -41.05 -17.34
CA VAL A 191 -16.16 -42.45 -17.21
C VAL A 191 -17.63 -42.62 -17.60
N LYS A 192 -18.51 -41.69 -17.22
CA LYS A 192 -19.93 -41.68 -17.67
C LYS A 192 -20.08 -41.53 -19.18
N LEU A 193 -19.23 -40.73 -19.82
CA LEU A 193 -19.23 -40.55 -21.28
C LEU A 193 -18.71 -41.80 -22.00
N ALA A 194 -17.72 -42.49 -21.44
CA ALA A 194 -17.16 -43.72 -22.00
C ALA A 194 -18.13 -44.92 -21.88
N GLU A 195 -18.98 -44.95 -20.85
CA GLU A 195 -19.96 -46.03 -20.60
C GLU A 195 -21.39 -45.72 -21.12
N GLY A 196 -21.61 -44.56 -21.75
CA GLY A 196 -22.87 -44.24 -22.45
C GLY A 196 -24.10 -44.07 -21.54
N LEU A 197 -23.94 -43.69 -20.27
CA LEU A 197 -25.03 -43.58 -19.28
C LEU A 197 -25.59 -42.14 -19.18
N THR A 198 -26.92 -42.01 -19.11
CA THR A 198 -27.61 -40.72 -18.95
C THR A 198 -27.78 -40.32 -17.48
N ALA A 199 -27.97 -39.01 -17.25
CA ALA A 199 -27.88 -38.30 -15.97
C ALA A 199 -28.84 -38.73 -14.82
N LYS A 200 -29.56 -39.85 -14.93
CA LYS A 200 -30.57 -40.29 -13.94
C LYS A 200 -30.22 -41.55 -13.14
N ASP A 201 -29.17 -42.30 -13.47
CA ASP A 201 -28.73 -43.43 -12.64
C ASP A 201 -27.78 -42.97 -11.52
N LYS A 202 -28.38 -42.58 -10.38
CA LYS A 202 -27.73 -42.36 -9.09
C LYS A 202 -27.22 -43.68 -8.47
N LYS A 203 -26.46 -44.51 -9.21
CA LYS A 203 -25.68 -45.59 -8.58
C LYS A 203 -24.27 -45.09 -8.32
N LYS A 204 -23.97 -44.97 -7.03
CA LYS A 204 -22.69 -44.58 -6.43
C LYS A 204 -21.52 -45.24 -7.19
N LEU A 205 -20.81 -44.47 -8.01
CA LEU A 205 -19.43 -44.78 -8.33
C LEU A 205 -18.64 -44.58 -7.02
N GLU A 206 -18.18 -45.68 -6.43
CA GLU A 206 -17.36 -45.62 -5.22
C GLU A 206 -16.03 -44.95 -5.54
N LEU A 207 -15.86 -43.74 -5.02
CA LEU A 207 -14.64 -42.99 -5.16
C LEU A 207 -13.73 -43.35 -3.99
N LYS A 208 -12.63 -44.03 -4.26
CA LYS A 208 -11.65 -44.43 -3.25
C LYS A 208 -10.38 -43.63 -3.46
N VAL A 209 -10.17 -42.64 -2.60
CA VAL A 209 -8.92 -41.87 -2.53
C VAL A 209 -7.85 -42.76 -1.91
N LEU A 210 -6.69 -42.86 -2.58
CA LEU A 210 -5.60 -43.77 -2.17
C LEU A 210 -4.47 -43.05 -1.43
N VAL A 211 -4.46 -41.71 -1.47
CA VAL A 211 -3.44 -40.87 -0.84
C VAL A 211 -4.00 -40.15 0.38
N LYS A 212 -3.18 -40.00 1.43
CA LYS A 212 -3.52 -39.19 2.61
C LYS A 212 -3.16 -37.71 2.38
N ASP A 213 -3.88 -36.82 3.08
CA ASP A 213 -3.57 -35.39 3.10
C ASP A 213 -2.17 -35.16 3.71
N GLY A 214 -1.29 -34.49 2.96
CA GLY A 214 0.11 -34.22 3.33
C GLY A 214 1.13 -35.31 2.92
N GLU A 215 0.71 -36.35 2.18
CA GLU A 215 1.63 -37.41 1.75
C GLU A 215 2.52 -36.97 0.58
N GLN A 216 3.78 -37.39 0.60
CA GLN A 216 4.74 -37.08 -0.45
C GLN A 216 4.62 -38.11 -1.57
N VAL A 217 4.10 -37.67 -2.70
CA VAL A 217 3.69 -38.53 -3.81
C VAL A 217 4.76 -38.52 -4.89
N SER A 218 5.20 -39.69 -5.35
CA SER A 218 6.15 -39.82 -6.47
C SER A 218 5.44 -39.94 -7.82
N LYS A 219 6.15 -39.66 -8.92
CA LYS A 219 5.60 -39.73 -10.28
C LYS A 219 5.04 -41.14 -10.57
N ASN A 220 3.85 -41.24 -11.15
CA ASN A 220 3.10 -42.47 -11.46
C ASN A 220 2.43 -43.24 -10.30
N THR A 221 2.35 -42.64 -9.11
CA THR A 221 1.56 -43.20 -8.01
C THR A 221 0.06 -42.97 -8.22
N ASP A 222 -0.77 -43.91 -7.74
CA ASP A 222 -2.21 -43.86 -7.90
C ASP A 222 -2.84 -42.91 -6.87
N LEU A 223 -3.52 -41.85 -7.35
CA LEU A 223 -4.09 -40.80 -6.51
C LEU A 223 -5.47 -41.17 -5.98
N PHE A 224 -6.35 -41.61 -6.87
CA PHE A 224 -7.70 -42.05 -6.54
C PHE A 224 -8.24 -42.98 -7.63
N SER A 225 -9.19 -43.83 -7.26
CA SER A 225 -9.89 -44.74 -8.16
C SER A 225 -11.36 -44.36 -8.29
N VAL A 226 -11.87 -44.37 -9.52
CA VAL A 226 -13.28 -44.18 -9.85
C VAL A 226 -13.70 -45.32 -10.78
N GLY A 227 -14.59 -46.20 -10.32
CA GLY A 227 -15.17 -47.26 -11.16
C GLY A 227 -14.15 -48.22 -11.77
N GLY A 228 -13.01 -48.46 -11.12
CA GLY A 228 -11.94 -49.35 -11.63
C GLY A 228 -10.86 -48.65 -12.46
N ASN A 229 -11.02 -47.38 -12.84
CA ASN A 229 -9.98 -46.59 -13.50
C ASN A 229 -9.13 -45.82 -12.47
N MET A 230 -7.82 -46.04 -12.49
CA MET A 230 -6.85 -45.42 -11.58
C MET A 230 -6.27 -44.14 -12.19
N VAL A 231 -6.32 -43.03 -11.45
CA VAL A 231 -5.71 -41.76 -11.86
C VAL A 231 -4.32 -41.65 -11.26
N LYS A 232 -3.30 -41.60 -12.12
CA LYS A 232 -1.89 -41.51 -11.72
C LYS A 232 -1.38 -40.07 -11.63
N ALA A 233 -0.49 -39.83 -10.69
CA ALA A 233 0.22 -38.56 -10.51
C ALA A 233 1.15 -38.27 -11.71
N LYS A 234 0.94 -37.16 -12.41
CA LYS A 234 1.79 -36.70 -13.53
C LYS A 234 3.16 -36.21 -13.07
N ALA A 235 3.25 -35.69 -11.85
CA ALA A 235 4.47 -35.16 -11.24
C ALA A 235 4.58 -35.60 -9.77
N ALA A 236 5.81 -35.56 -9.23
CA ALA A 236 6.03 -35.76 -7.81
C ALA A 236 5.74 -34.45 -7.05
N GLY A 237 5.07 -34.53 -5.91
CA GLY A 237 4.64 -33.37 -5.13
C GLY A 237 3.97 -33.76 -3.82
N LEU A 238 3.65 -32.76 -2.99
CA LEU A 238 2.86 -32.94 -1.78
C LEU A 238 1.38 -33.00 -2.15
N ALA A 239 0.69 -34.07 -1.75
CA ALA A 239 -0.74 -34.22 -1.99
C ALA A 239 -1.55 -33.47 -0.93
N GLN A 240 -2.35 -32.50 -1.36
CA GLN A 240 -3.45 -31.95 -0.58
C GLN A 240 -4.75 -32.56 -1.09
N VAL A 241 -5.51 -33.18 -0.18
CA VAL A 241 -6.77 -33.86 -0.51
C VAL A 241 -7.92 -33.04 0.07
N THR A 242 -8.81 -32.57 -0.79
CA THR A 242 -10.07 -31.90 -0.40
C THR A 242 -11.26 -32.72 -0.89
N ASP A 243 -12.46 -32.51 -0.34
CA ASP A 243 -13.70 -33.22 -0.73
C ASP A 243 -14.03 -33.21 -2.24
N LYS A 244 -13.44 -32.28 -3.00
CA LYS A 244 -13.72 -32.07 -4.44
C LYS A 244 -12.50 -32.29 -5.35
N LEU A 245 -11.28 -32.32 -4.83
CA LEU A 245 -10.05 -32.40 -5.63
C LEU A 245 -8.86 -32.96 -4.84
N VAL A 246 -7.91 -33.56 -5.56
CA VAL A 246 -6.55 -33.80 -5.07
C VAL A 246 -5.62 -32.82 -5.79
N SER A 247 -4.82 -32.04 -5.07
CA SER A 247 -3.79 -31.19 -5.66
C SER A 247 -2.40 -31.64 -5.26
N LEU A 248 -1.51 -31.82 -6.24
CA LEU A 248 -0.09 -32.09 -5.99
C LEU A 248 0.70 -30.78 -6.13
N SER A 249 1.26 -30.24 -5.05
CA SER A 249 2.14 -29.07 -5.10
C SER A 249 3.59 -29.47 -5.29
N LYS A 250 4.29 -28.81 -6.22
CA LYS A 250 5.71 -28.95 -6.50
C LYS A 250 6.36 -27.57 -6.55
N GLU A 251 7.55 -27.43 -5.98
CA GLU A 251 8.40 -26.25 -6.22
C GLU A 251 9.01 -26.34 -7.62
N VAL A 252 8.71 -25.34 -8.45
CA VAL A 252 9.24 -25.20 -9.81
C VAL A 252 9.82 -23.80 -9.95
N ASP A 253 11.00 -23.70 -10.58
CA ASP A 253 11.56 -22.41 -10.96
C ASP A 253 10.69 -21.80 -12.06
N LYS A 254 9.95 -20.74 -11.71
CA LYS A 254 9.14 -19.96 -12.63
C LYS A 254 9.94 -18.73 -13.04
N VAL A 255 9.78 -18.33 -14.29
CA VAL A 255 10.42 -17.14 -14.84
C VAL A 255 9.36 -16.09 -15.08
N LYS A 256 9.61 -14.87 -14.62
CA LYS A 256 8.78 -13.72 -14.95
C LYS A 256 9.57 -12.69 -15.75
N GLU A 257 9.09 -12.41 -16.95
CA GLU A 257 9.75 -11.51 -17.89
C GLU A 257 9.17 -10.10 -17.84
N PHE A 258 10.06 -9.10 -17.87
CA PHE A 258 9.75 -7.69 -17.97
C PHE A 258 10.45 -7.12 -19.21
N SER A 259 9.68 -6.53 -20.12
CA SER A 259 10.24 -5.84 -21.29
C SER A 259 10.59 -4.40 -20.94
N ILE A 260 11.87 -4.02 -21.05
CA ILE A 260 12.36 -2.67 -20.75
C ILE A 260 12.58 -1.90 -22.06
N LEU A 261 11.98 -0.71 -22.14
CA LEU A 261 12.11 0.19 -23.30
C LEU A 261 13.52 0.78 -23.39
N LYS A 262 14.01 0.95 -24.63
CA LYS A 262 15.31 1.57 -24.93
C LYS A 262 15.41 2.98 -24.32
N GLY A 263 16.55 3.29 -23.69
CA GLY A 263 16.81 4.59 -23.06
C GLY A 263 16.47 4.64 -21.56
N THR A 264 15.78 3.63 -21.02
CA THR A 264 15.55 3.53 -19.58
C THR A 264 16.77 2.91 -18.89
N MET A 265 17.35 3.57 -17.89
CA MET A 265 18.42 2.98 -17.10
C MET A 265 17.87 1.91 -16.15
N MET A 266 18.60 0.82 -15.98
CA MET A 266 18.27 -0.23 -14.99
C MET A 266 19.00 0.08 -13.70
N LEU A 267 18.31 -0.04 -12.57
CA LEU A 267 18.90 0.13 -11.24
C LEU A 267 19.51 -1.16 -10.70
N VAL A 268 19.10 -2.29 -11.26
CA VAL A 268 19.48 -3.64 -10.86
C VAL A 268 20.47 -4.26 -11.84
N LYS A 269 21.33 -5.13 -11.34
CA LYS A 269 22.36 -5.84 -12.11
C LYS A 269 21.97 -7.30 -12.33
N ASP A 270 22.64 -7.93 -13.30
CA ASP A 270 22.53 -9.36 -13.55
C ASP A 270 23.06 -10.15 -12.34
N GLY A 271 22.27 -11.11 -11.85
CA GLY A 271 22.59 -11.92 -10.67
C GLY A 271 22.14 -11.33 -9.33
N ASP A 272 21.57 -10.12 -9.29
CA ASP A 272 21.09 -9.51 -8.05
C ASP A 272 19.89 -10.30 -7.47
N GLU A 273 19.89 -10.49 -6.15
CA GLU A 273 18.73 -10.99 -5.39
C GLU A 273 17.82 -9.82 -5.02
N ILE A 274 16.54 -9.93 -5.37
CA ILE A 274 15.56 -8.87 -5.13
C ILE A 274 14.33 -9.38 -4.38
N GLU A 275 13.75 -8.48 -3.60
CA GLU A 275 12.48 -8.70 -2.91
C GLU A 275 11.29 -8.23 -3.76
N LYS A 276 10.10 -8.69 -3.39
CA LYS A 276 8.83 -8.21 -3.96
C LYS A 276 8.68 -6.71 -3.73
N GLY A 277 8.37 -5.96 -4.79
CA GLY A 277 8.21 -4.52 -4.78
C GLY A 277 9.51 -3.73 -5.00
N THR A 278 10.59 -4.38 -5.45
CA THR A 278 11.86 -3.72 -5.77
C THR A 278 11.77 -2.99 -7.11
N GLN A 279 12.32 -1.77 -7.16
CA GLN A 279 12.36 -0.95 -8.37
C GLN A 279 13.45 -1.47 -9.31
N LEU A 280 13.07 -1.81 -10.54
CA LEU A 280 13.97 -2.39 -11.55
C LEU A 280 14.60 -1.33 -12.46
N THR A 281 13.84 -0.30 -12.79
CA THR A 281 14.27 0.76 -13.73
C THR A 281 14.22 2.13 -13.08
N GLU A 282 14.95 3.08 -13.66
CA GLU A 282 14.82 4.50 -13.36
C GLU A 282 13.38 4.98 -13.60
N GLY A 283 12.98 6.01 -12.86
CA GLY A 283 11.65 6.61 -12.93
C GLY A 283 10.93 6.60 -11.58
N SER A 284 9.67 6.96 -11.64
CA SER A 284 8.78 7.14 -10.49
C SER A 284 7.95 5.89 -10.24
N LEU A 285 7.80 5.50 -8.97
CA LEU A 285 6.95 4.35 -8.60
C LEU A 285 5.48 4.75 -8.64
N ASP A 286 4.64 3.87 -9.18
CA ASP A 286 3.19 3.99 -9.05
C ASP A 286 2.76 3.59 -7.63
N LEU A 287 2.10 4.51 -6.93
CA LEU A 287 1.72 4.29 -5.53
C LEU A 287 0.72 3.14 -5.34
N ARG A 288 -0.14 2.88 -6.34
CA ARG A 288 -1.15 1.81 -6.24
C ARG A 288 -0.52 0.44 -6.38
N GLU A 289 0.46 0.31 -7.27
CA GLU A 289 1.23 -0.93 -7.39
C GLU A 289 2.11 -1.15 -6.18
N LEU A 290 2.79 -0.09 -5.71
CA LEU A 290 3.59 -0.15 -4.50
C LEU A 290 2.76 -0.58 -3.28
N TYR A 291 1.55 -0.03 -3.15
CA TYR A 291 0.63 -0.39 -2.07
C TYR A 291 0.21 -1.85 -2.12
N LYS A 292 -0.13 -2.37 -3.30
CA LYS A 292 -0.49 -3.79 -3.48
C LYS A 292 0.67 -4.75 -3.21
N LEU A 293 1.91 -4.33 -3.48
CA LEU A 293 3.09 -5.19 -3.40
C LEU A 293 3.78 -5.14 -2.02
N LYS A 294 3.97 -3.94 -1.44
CA LYS A 294 4.71 -3.71 -0.18
C LYS A 294 3.85 -3.23 0.99
N GLY A 295 2.59 -2.86 0.75
CA GLY A 295 1.68 -2.40 1.78
C GLY A 295 1.77 -0.91 2.12
N GLN A 296 1.03 -0.51 3.16
CA GLN A 296 0.80 0.89 3.53
C GLN A 296 2.08 1.63 3.93
N LEU A 297 2.84 1.07 4.86
CA LEU A 297 3.94 1.75 5.52
C LEU A 297 5.09 2.07 4.55
N GLU A 298 5.42 1.13 3.66
CA GLU A 298 6.42 1.34 2.61
C GLU A 298 5.95 2.36 1.57
N THR A 299 4.66 2.36 1.23
CA THR A 299 4.10 3.37 0.33
C THR A 299 4.14 4.78 0.95
N GLN A 300 3.81 4.91 2.23
CA GLN A 300 3.92 6.18 2.96
C GLN A 300 5.36 6.68 3.07
N LYS A 301 6.32 5.79 3.35
CA LYS A 301 7.76 6.13 3.33
C LYS A 301 8.20 6.62 1.95
N TYR A 302 7.74 5.97 0.89
CA TYR A 302 8.05 6.40 -0.48
C TYR A 302 7.50 7.82 -0.75
N ILE A 303 6.23 8.08 -0.40
CA ILE A 303 5.62 9.42 -0.52
C ILE A 303 6.46 10.47 0.20
N ILE A 304 6.88 10.22 1.44
CA ILE A 304 7.70 11.15 2.22
C ILE A 304 9.04 11.39 1.54
N ARG A 305 9.75 10.32 1.16
CA ARG A 305 11.07 10.41 0.52
C ARG A 305 11.01 11.22 -0.77
N GLU A 306 9.99 10.96 -1.59
CA GLU A 306 9.83 11.59 -2.90
C GLU A 306 9.50 13.09 -2.75
N ILE A 307 8.57 13.43 -1.88
CA ILE A 307 8.22 14.84 -1.61
C ILE A 307 9.43 15.59 -1.04
N GLN A 308 10.12 14.99 -0.06
CA GLN A 308 11.32 15.58 0.50
C GLN A 308 12.41 15.79 -0.55
N TYR A 309 12.60 14.84 -1.46
CA TYR A 309 13.54 14.99 -2.57
C TYR A 309 13.19 16.19 -3.46
N VAL A 310 11.90 16.37 -3.78
CA VAL A 310 11.44 17.51 -4.59
C VAL A 310 11.64 18.86 -3.89
N TYR A 311 11.29 18.97 -2.61
CA TYR A 311 11.46 20.22 -1.86
C TYR A 311 12.94 20.54 -1.58
N SER A 312 13.72 19.53 -1.19
CA SER A 312 15.16 19.69 -0.90
C SER A 312 16.00 19.97 -2.14
N SER A 313 15.67 19.40 -3.30
CA SER A 313 16.35 19.73 -4.57
C SER A 313 16.17 21.19 -4.97
N GLN A 314 15.12 21.85 -4.47
CA GLN A 314 14.86 23.27 -4.67
C GLN A 314 15.30 24.14 -3.47
N GLY A 315 16.01 23.56 -2.51
CA GLY A 315 16.59 24.29 -1.38
C GLY A 315 15.57 24.76 -0.33
N GLN A 316 14.37 24.19 -0.30
CA GLN A 316 13.38 24.44 0.74
C GLN A 316 13.29 23.23 1.67
N PRO A 317 13.93 23.25 2.86
CA PRO A 317 13.82 22.14 3.79
C PRO A 317 12.40 22.06 4.34
N LEU A 318 11.80 20.87 4.27
CA LEU A 318 10.49 20.56 4.83
C LEU A 318 10.65 19.54 5.95
N ASN A 319 9.90 19.65 7.04
CA ASN A 319 9.96 18.63 8.08
C ASN A 319 9.09 17.41 7.73
N ASP A 320 9.64 16.20 7.87
CA ASP A 320 8.95 14.93 7.59
C ASP A 320 7.60 14.81 8.30
N LYS A 321 7.43 15.40 9.50
CA LYS A 321 6.16 15.37 10.25
C LYS A 321 4.98 15.91 9.45
N HIS A 322 5.19 16.97 8.66
CA HIS A 322 4.11 17.57 7.87
C HIS A 322 3.67 16.65 6.73
N VAL A 323 4.64 16.04 6.03
CA VAL A 323 4.36 15.09 4.96
C VAL A 323 3.72 13.81 5.52
N GLU A 324 4.17 13.33 6.68
CA GLU A 324 3.55 12.19 7.38
C GLU A 324 2.06 12.42 7.67
N ILE A 325 1.67 13.64 8.06
CA ILE A 325 0.25 13.96 8.33
C ILE A 325 -0.59 13.82 7.06
N ILE A 326 -0.11 14.37 5.93
CA ILE A 326 -0.85 14.29 4.66
C ILE A 326 -0.85 12.87 4.12
N ALA A 327 0.31 12.19 4.15
CA ALA A 327 0.42 10.79 3.75
C ALA A 327 -0.49 9.90 4.58
N ARG A 328 -0.67 10.17 5.89
CA ARG A 328 -1.65 9.44 6.71
C ARG A 328 -3.08 9.69 6.24
N GLN A 329 -3.42 10.91 5.85
CA GLN A 329 -4.77 11.25 5.38
C GLN A 329 -5.14 10.53 4.07
N MET A 330 -4.16 10.24 3.21
CA MET A 330 -4.37 9.48 1.96
C MET A 330 -4.80 8.02 2.19
N PHE A 331 -4.57 7.46 3.38
CA PHE A 331 -4.94 6.08 3.77
C PHE A 331 -6.01 6.07 4.87
N SER A 332 -6.87 7.09 4.94
CA SER A 332 -7.87 7.26 6.01
C SER A 332 -9.26 6.72 5.67
N ARG A 333 -9.41 6.00 4.55
CA ARG A 333 -10.68 5.50 4.03
C ARG A 333 -10.68 3.98 3.87
N PHE A 334 -11.80 3.37 4.18
CA PHE A 334 -12.07 1.95 3.97
C PHE A 334 -13.20 1.77 2.95
N PHE A 335 -13.01 0.82 2.05
CA PHE A 335 -14.05 0.32 1.18
C PHE A 335 -14.67 -0.93 1.81
N VAL A 336 -15.96 -0.87 2.12
CA VAL A 336 -16.65 -1.98 2.79
C VAL A 336 -16.92 -3.09 1.76
N THR A 337 -16.37 -4.27 1.97
CA THR A 337 -16.60 -5.45 1.11
C THR A 337 -17.76 -6.30 1.63
N ASP A 338 -17.83 -6.51 2.94
CA ASP A 338 -18.94 -7.15 3.62
C ASP A 338 -19.33 -6.31 4.85
N ALA A 339 -20.61 -5.99 4.98
CA ALA A 339 -21.12 -5.19 6.07
C ALA A 339 -21.28 -5.98 7.38
N GLY A 340 -21.33 -7.32 7.33
CA GLY A 340 -21.60 -8.14 8.51
C GLY A 340 -22.92 -7.74 9.18
N ASP A 341 -22.89 -7.50 10.49
CA ASP A 341 -24.06 -7.04 11.26
C ASP A 341 -24.00 -5.52 11.57
N THR A 342 -23.12 -4.77 10.88
CA THR A 342 -22.96 -3.32 11.11
C THR A 342 -24.02 -2.49 10.36
N SER A 343 -24.09 -1.20 10.67
CA SER A 343 -24.92 -0.23 9.93
C SER A 343 -24.30 0.23 8.60
N LEU A 344 -23.20 -0.38 8.16
CA LEU A 344 -22.50 0.00 6.93
C LEU A 344 -23.11 -0.68 5.71
N LEU A 345 -22.93 -0.09 4.52
CA LEU A 345 -23.38 -0.70 3.27
C LEU A 345 -22.21 -1.32 2.50
N PRO A 346 -22.35 -2.55 1.96
CA PRO A 346 -21.35 -3.11 1.05
C PRO A 346 -21.18 -2.21 -0.18
N GLY A 347 -19.94 -1.88 -0.53
CA GLY A 347 -19.60 -0.96 -1.62
C GLY A 347 -19.48 0.50 -1.22
N GLU A 348 -19.80 0.86 0.02
CA GLU A 348 -19.62 2.22 0.54
C GLU A 348 -18.14 2.49 0.89
N THR A 349 -17.71 3.76 0.74
CA THR A 349 -16.41 4.22 1.24
C THR A 349 -16.61 5.07 2.48
N VAL A 350 -16.05 4.64 3.60
CA VAL A 350 -16.22 5.28 4.92
C VAL A 350 -14.88 5.67 5.53
N GLU A 351 -14.91 6.60 6.48
CA GLU A 351 -13.70 6.98 7.24
C GLU A 351 -13.26 5.86 8.21
N ASP A 352 -11.96 5.77 8.49
CA ASP A 352 -11.36 4.80 9.42
C ASP A 352 -12.04 4.78 10.80
N GLU A 353 -12.32 5.95 11.39
CA GLU A 353 -13.02 6.02 12.70
C GLU A 353 -14.46 5.50 12.62
N VAL A 354 -15.18 5.78 11.52
CA VAL A 354 -16.56 5.30 11.35
C VAL A 354 -16.58 3.78 11.20
N PHE A 355 -15.66 3.24 10.39
CA PHE A 355 -15.50 1.79 10.22
C PHE A 355 -15.16 1.10 11.55
N TYR A 356 -14.22 1.66 12.31
CA TYR A 356 -13.81 1.10 13.60
C TYR A 356 -14.93 1.17 14.65
N GLN A 357 -15.65 2.30 14.73
CA GLN A 357 -16.77 2.45 15.65
C GLN A 357 -17.92 1.47 15.33
N ALA A 358 -18.27 1.32 14.05
CA ALA A 358 -19.30 0.39 13.60
C ALA A 358 -18.96 -1.05 14.00
N ASN A 359 -17.69 -1.46 13.82
CA ASN A 359 -17.21 -2.78 14.17
C ASN A 359 -17.13 -3.04 15.68
N LYS A 360 -16.90 -1.99 16.48
CA LYS A 360 -16.83 -2.14 17.94
C LYS A 360 -18.13 -2.64 18.57
N ASN A 361 -19.27 -2.28 17.99
CA ASN A 361 -20.60 -2.60 18.51
C ASN A 361 -21.22 -3.85 17.87
N ALA A 362 -20.62 -4.42 16.82
CA ALA A 362 -21.19 -5.51 16.04
C ALA A 362 -20.72 -6.89 16.50
N LYS A 363 -21.62 -7.89 16.41
CA LYS A 363 -21.28 -9.31 16.68
C LYS A 363 -20.53 -9.93 15.51
N LYS A 364 -20.99 -9.69 14.28
CA LYS A 364 -20.22 -9.95 13.05
C LYS A 364 -19.61 -8.66 12.55
N LEU A 365 -18.28 -8.64 12.53
CA LEU A 365 -17.48 -7.51 12.07
C LEU A 365 -17.66 -7.32 10.56
N ALA A 366 -17.82 -6.08 10.13
CA ALA A 366 -17.67 -5.70 8.74
C ALA A 366 -16.22 -5.91 8.29
N THR A 367 -16.05 -6.37 7.07
CA THR A 367 -14.75 -6.47 6.41
C THR A 367 -14.65 -5.42 5.32
N GLY A 368 -13.43 -4.91 5.11
CA GLY A 368 -13.20 -3.87 4.13
C GLY A 368 -11.71 -3.66 3.87
N ASP A 369 -11.42 -3.16 2.68
CA ASP A 369 -10.06 -2.88 2.24
C ASP A 369 -9.75 -1.40 2.43
N MET A 370 -8.59 -1.11 3.04
CA MET A 370 -8.11 0.26 3.15
C MET A 370 -7.72 0.79 1.77
N LEU A 371 -8.29 1.93 1.39
CA LEU A 371 -8.06 2.55 0.10
C LEU A 371 -6.91 3.56 0.17
N LEU A 372 -6.07 3.57 -0.87
CA LEU A 372 -5.19 4.69 -1.19
C LEU A 372 -5.96 5.68 -2.08
N LEU A 373 -6.24 6.87 -1.55
CA LEU A 373 -6.94 7.94 -2.28
C LEU A 373 -6.07 9.20 -2.36
N GLY A 374 -6.24 9.94 -3.45
CA GLY A 374 -5.74 11.30 -3.55
C GLY A 374 -6.42 12.23 -2.52
N ILE A 375 -5.74 13.30 -2.13
CA ILE A 375 -6.24 14.23 -1.11
C ILE A 375 -7.59 14.85 -1.48
N THR A 376 -7.85 15.12 -2.77
CA THR A 376 -9.15 15.64 -3.25
C THR A 376 -10.28 14.62 -3.06
N LYS A 377 -10.03 13.33 -3.34
CA LYS A 377 -11.05 12.30 -3.15
C LYS A 377 -11.25 11.94 -1.67
N ALA A 378 -10.19 12.02 -0.87
CA ALA A 378 -10.27 11.86 0.57
C ALA A 378 -11.09 12.98 1.25
N SER A 379 -11.01 14.22 0.76
CA SER A 379 -11.77 15.35 1.30
C SER A 379 -13.26 15.36 0.92
N LEU A 380 -13.63 14.74 -0.20
CA LEU A 380 -15.05 14.57 -0.61
C LEU A 380 -15.76 13.45 0.14
N THR A 381 -15.02 12.48 0.65
CA THR A 381 -15.53 11.32 1.38
C THR A 381 -15.55 11.54 2.89
N THR A 382 -15.71 12.79 3.34
CA THR A 382 -15.80 13.10 4.77
C THR A 382 -17.16 12.72 5.33
N ASP A 383 -17.19 12.29 6.59
CA ASP A 383 -18.42 11.92 7.31
C ASP A 383 -19.42 13.10 7.42
N SER A 384 -18.90 14.31 7.57
CA SER A 384 -19.71 15.53 7.60
C SER A 384 -20.07 15.98 6.18
N PHE A 385 -21.37 16.02 5.91
CA PHE A 385 -21.89 16.48 4.63
C PHE A 385 -21.74 18.00 4.47
N LEU A 386 -21.74 18.77 5.57
CA LEU A 386 -21.51 20.23 5.51
C LEU A 386 -20.09 20.54 5.03
N SER A 387 -19.09 19.81 5.52
CA SER A 387 -17.71 20.00 5.08
C SER A 387 -17.46 19.49 3.67
N ALA A 388 -18.07 18.37 3.28
CA ALA A 388 -18.00 17.87 1.91
C ALA A 388 -18.66 18.85 0.92
N ALA A 389 -19.88 19.31 1.21
CA ALA A 389 -20.66 20.19 0.35
C ALA A 389 -20.00 21.57 0.11
N SER A 390 -19.20 22.04 1.07
CA SER A 390 -18.43 23.29 0.95
C SER A 390 -17.18 23.18 0.06
N PHE A 391 -16.75 21.97 -0.31
CA PHE A 391 -15.54 21.77 -1.11
C PHE A 391 -15.85 21.66 -2.61
N GLN A 392 -16.54 20.59 -3.04
CA GLN A 392 -17.01 20.39 -4.42
C GLN A 392 -18.31 19.56 -4.43
N GLU A 393 -18.94 19.40 -5.59
CA GLU A 393 -20.12 18.53 -5.82
C GLU A 393 -21.31 18.77 -4.86
N THR A 394 -21.56 20.03 -4.47
CA THR A 394 -22.55 20.44 -3.46
C THR A 394 -23.92 19.78 -3.64
N SER A 395 -24.51 19.82 -4.85
CA SER A 395 -25.83 19.24 -5.11
C SER A 395 -25.87 17.73 -4.86
N ARG A 396 -24.84 17.00 -5.30
CA ARG A 396 -24.75 15.55 -5.14
C ARG A 396 -24.65 15.17 -3.66
N VAL A 397 -23.80 15.88 -2.91
CA VAL A 397 -23.59 15.65 -1.47
C VAL A 397 -24.87 15.90 -0.68
N LEU A 398 -25.60 16.98 -0.98
CA LEU A 398 -26.84 17.31 -0.27
C LEU A 398 -27.97 16.34 -0.61
N ILE A 399 -28.09 15.90 -1.86
CA ILE A 399 -29.07 14.88 -2.25
C ILE A 399 -28.80 13.57 -1.53
N ASP A 400 -27.55 13.10 -1.51
CA ASP A 400 -27.16 11.88 -0.79
C ASP A 400 -27.43 11.98 0.71
N ALA A 401 -27.10 13.12 1.33
CA ALA A 401 -27.37 13.36 2.74
C ALA A 401 -28.88 13.39 3.05
N ALA A 402 -29.70 13.99 2.18
CA ALA A 402 -31.15 14.06 2.35
C ALA A 402 -31.82 12.69 2.18
N VAL A 403 -31.40 11.90 1.18
CA VAL A 403 -31.93 10.55 0.92
C VAL A 403 -31.60 9.60 2.07
N ASN A 404 -30.39 9.68 2.61
CA ASN A 404 -29.94 8.82 3.71
C ASN A 404 -30.30 9.35 5.11
N GLY A 405 -30.85 10.57 5.22
CA GLY A 405 -31.12 11.21 6.50
C GLY A 405 -29.86 11.39 7.37
N LYS A 406 -28.73 11.77 6.76
CA LYS A 406 -27.45 11.93 7.45
C LYS A 406 -27.51 13.04 8.51
N ILE A 407 -26.93 12.79 9.67
CA ILE A 407 -26.81 13.75 10.77
C ILE A 407 -25.37 14.26 10.84
N ASP A 408 -25.18 15.57 10.86
CA ASP A 408 -23.86 16.19 11.03
C ASP A 408 -23.54 16.44 12.51
N TYR A 409 -22.45 15.86 13.00
CA TYR A 409 -22.03 15.96 14.41
C TYR A 409 -21.14 17.16 14.73
N LEU A 410 -20.80 18.00 13.74
CA LEU A 410 -19.99 19.22 13.93
C LEU A 410 -18.67 18.95 14.69
N GLU A 411 -18.00 17.86 14.36
CA GLU A 411 -16.75 17.46 15.01
C GLU A 411 -15.51 18.08 14.36
N GLY A 412 -15.62 18.63 13.15
CA GLY A 412 -14.53 19.23 12.41
C GLY A 412 -14.45 20.75 12.59
N LEU A 413 -13.43 21.35 11.97
CA LEU A 413 -13.23 22.79 12.02
C LEU A 413 -14.20 23.51 11.07
N LYS A 414 -14.44 22.94 9.89
CA LYS A 414 -15.12 23.64 8.80
C LYS A 414 -16.62 23.80 9.06
N GLU A 415 -17.26 22.76 9.58
CA GLU A 415 -18.69 22.78 9.88
C GLU A 415 -19.01 23.80 10.98
N ASN A 416 -18.17 23.85 12.02
CA ASN A 416 -18.32 24.83 13.10
C ASN A 416 -18.15 26.26 12.58
N VAL A 417 -17.20 26.51 11.68
CA VAL A 417 -17.04 27.83 11.05
C VAL A 417 -18.26 28.18 10.21
N ILE A 418 -18.80 27.24 9.42
CA ILE A 418 -19.99 27.47 8.57
C ILE A 418 -21.20 27.83 9.41
N ILE A 419 -21.41 27.16 10.55
CA ILE A 419 -22.56 27.38 11.44
C ILE A 419 -22.34 28.58 12.39
N GLY A 420 -21.11 29.06 12.55
CA GLY A 420 -20.77 30.12 13.51
C GLY A 420 -20.55 29.64 14.95
N CYS A 421 -20.24 28.35 15.13
CA CYS A 421 -19.83 27.77 16.42
C CYS A 421 -18.32 27.90 16.65
N LEU A 422 -17.89 27.74 17.91
CA LEU A 422 -16.46 27.66 18.25
C LEU A 422 -15.83 26.42 17.61
N ILE A 423 -14.69 26.60 16.96
CA ILE A 423 -13.92 25.47 16.40
C ILE A 423 -13.42 24.54 17.53
N PRO A 424 -13.45 23.20 17.33
CA PRO A 424 -12.99 22.22 18.32
C PRO A 424 -11.46 22.09 18.35
N ALA A 425 -10.74 23.21 18.36
CA ALA A 425 -9.28 23.27 18.41
C ALA A 425 -8.79 24.53 19.15
N GLY A 426 -7.52 24.54 19.54
CA GLY A 426 -6.93 25.62 20.33
C GLY A 426 -7.68 25.84 21.64
N THR A 427 -8.07 27.08 21.90
CA THR A 427 -8.87 27.47 23.10
C THR A 427 -10.29 26.90 23.10
N GLY A 428 -10.82 26.53 21.93
CA GLY A 428 -12.12 25.87 21.79
C GLY A 428 -12.08 24.36 22.05
N TYR A 429 -10.90 23.77 22.23
CA TYR A 429 -10.75 22.34 22.50
C TYR A 429 -11.21 21.99 23.92
N LYS A 430 -12.34 21.29 24.03
CA LYS A 430 -12.93 20.82 25.30
C LYS A 430 -12.79 19.30 25.49
N GLY A 431 -11.88 18.66 24.76
CA GLY A 431 -11.75 17.19 24.72
C GLY A 431 -12.70 16.52 23.72
N LYS A 432 -12.56 15.19 23.56
CA LYS A 432 -13.40 14.40 22.64
C LYS A 432 -14.83 14.32 23.19
N LYS A 433 -15.78 15.01 22.56
CA LYS A 433 -17.21 14.81 22.84
C LYS A 433 -17.60 13.40 22.37
N LYS A 434 -18.34 12.66 23.19
CA LYS A 434 -18.97 11.41 22.73
C LYS A 434 -20.09 11.79 21.75
N ARG A 435 -20.20 11.05 20.63
CA ARG A 435 -21.41 11.10 19.81
C ARG A 435 -22.56 10.68 20.72
N LEU A 436 -23.53 11.57 20.88
CA LEU A 436 -24.80 11.19 21.50
C LEU A 436 -25.49 10.35 20.42
N GLU A 437 -25.64 9.05 20.68
CA GLU A 437 -26.58 8.24 19.93
C GLU A 437 -27.96 8.81 20.26
N TYR A 438 -28.56 9.54 19.31
CA TYR A 438 -29.99 9.80 19.39
C TYR A 438 -30.68 8.46 19.16
N GLU A 439 -31.02 7.77 20.25
CA GLU A 439 -32.05 6.74 20.19
C GLU A 439 -33.31 7.40 19.64
N LYS A 440 -33.89 6.76 18.62
CA LYS A 440 -35.02 7.24 17.81
C LYS A 440 -36.21 7.73 18.61
#